data_AF-A0A4S8ZL77-F1
#
_entry.id   AF-A0A4S8ZL77-F1
#
_cell.length_a   1.000
_cell.length_b   1.000
_cell.length_c   1.000
_cell.angle_alpha   90.00
_cell.angle_beta   90.00
_cell.angle_gamma   90.00
#
_symmetry.space_group_name_H-M   'P 1'
#
loop_
_entity.id
_entity.type
_entity.pdbx_description
1 polymer ?
#
loop_
_entity_poly.entity_id
_entity_poly.type
_entity_poly.pdbx_seq_one_letter_code
_entity_poly.pdbx_strand_id
1 'polypeptide(L)'
;MASLYLSILGITFVIITVSYFALNEKQRALLFGRFGLNFQRRPSWTPPRSPSPAKRELSEKYTLPPGQEYKDTFPPCRRPALAEIADSRFSVGGKSGKGLNELPYNTDKPLPDDRNVLAPEYKKYSTPTGFTVEEIKALGNFPDYATLSGVPLPKPCTDFNINTAMARPYRPIRWAYHQTMSYKKLEPDWWLELDKTYSSRIKQRQDLYTAHGSEILQSLPGSEIACKELMEMCLQFLCSRYPAHFSINARNLLFHNNILNTTTNLKEMDPLEVLLNNVPEDFAIVLRNPETGYYSFRAG
;
A
#
# COMPACT_ATOMS: atom_id res chain seq x y z
N MET A 1 23.30 33.25 72.20
CA MET A 1 23.96 33.49 70.88
C MET A 1 23.80 32.30 69.92
N ALA A 2 24.03 31.05 70.34
CA ALA A 2 23.92 29.87 69.45
C ALA A 2 22.54 29.63 68.80
N SER A 3 21.44 29.92 69.51
CA SER A 3 20.07 29.72 68.98
C SER A 3 19.75 30.61 67.77
N LEU A 4 20.34 31.80 67.70
CA LEU A 4 20.03 32.78 66.66
C LEU A 4 20.74 32.44 65.33
N TYR A 5 21.96 31.90 65.43
CA TYR A 5 22.70 31.38 64.29
C TYR A 5 22.03 30.14 63.68
N LEU A 6 21.46 29.26 64.50
CA LEU A 6 20.74 28.08 64.00
C LEU A 6 19.49 28.47 63.19
N SER A 7 18.74 29.47 63.66
CA SER A 7 17.58 29.99 62.92
C SER A 7 17.97 30.65 61.60
N ILE A 8 19.07 31.39 61.55
CA ILE A 8 19.55 32.03 60.32
C ILE A 8 19.98 30.96 59.30
N LEU A 9 20.69 29.92 59.73
CA LEU A 9 21.07 28.77 58.88
C LEU A 9 19.87 27.99 58.34
N GLY A 10 18.82 27.82 59.16
CA GLY A 10 17.58 27.20 58.71
C GLY A 10 16.89 28.02 57.62
N ILE A 11 16.80 29.34 57.79
CA ILE A 11 16.16 30.24 56.83
C ILE A 11 16.95 30.28 55.52
N THR A 12 18.28 30.35 55.56
CA THR A 12 19.10 30.36 54.33
C THR A 12 18.98 29.04 53.57
N PHE A 13 18.93 27.90 54.26
CA PHE A 13 18.71 26.60 53.62
C PHE A 13 17.34 26.51 52.91
N VAL A 14 16.28 27.02 53.54
CA VAL A 14 14.94 27.05 52.92
C VAL A 14 14.94 27.97 51.68
N ILE A 15 15.57 29.14 51.75
CA ILE A 15 15.63 30.06 50.61
C ILE A 15 16.40 29.44 49.44
N ILE A 16 17.54 28.80 49.71
CA ILE A 16 18.37 28.15 48.67
C ILE A 16 17.61 26.98 48.02
N THR A 17 16.94 26.15 48.83
CA THR A 17 16.17 25.01 48.30
C THR A 17 14.98 25.47 47.46
N VAL A 18 14.21 26.46 47.92
CA VAL A 18 13.10 27.04 47.14
C VAL A 18 13.60 27.67 45.83
N SER A 19 14.72 28.41 45.88
CA SER A 19 15.30 29.03 44.69
C SER A 19 15.81 27.99 43.69
N TYR A 20 16.42 26.91 44.18
CA TYR A 20 16.88 25.79 43.34
C TYR A 20 15.73 25.10 42.62
N PHE A 21 14.60 24.85 43.29
CA PHE A 21 13.41 24.27 42.67
C PHE A 21 12.67 25.26 41.75
N ALA A 22 12.72 26.56 42.02
CA ALA A 22 12.12 27.58 41.15
C ALA A 22 12.88 27.69 39.81
N LEU A 23 14.21 27.60 39.85
CA LEU A 23 15.07 27.74 38.67
C LEU A 23 15.21 26.45 37.85
N ASN A 24 15.07 25.27 38.48
CA ASN A 24 15.26 23.98 37.80
C ASN A 24 13.93 23.34 37.37
N GLU A 25 13.52 23.61 36.13
CA GLU A 25 12.25 23.13 35.58
C GLU A 25 12.08 21.61 35.62
N LYS A 26 13.19 20.85 35.45
CA LYS A 26 13.17 19.38 35.47
C LYS A 26 12.80 18.84 36.86
N GLN A 27 13.34 19.43 37.92
CA GLN A 27 13.02 19.00 39.28
C GLN A 27 11.64 19.47 39.74
N ARG A 28 11.24 20.67 39.32
CA ARG A 28 9.87 21.19 39.52
C ARG A 28 8.83 20.25 38.92
N ALA A 29 9.05 19.77 37.70
CA ALA A 29 8.15 18.81 37.03
C ALA A 29 8.07 17.46 37.77
N LEU A 30 9.19 16.97 38.31
CA LEU A 30 9.22 15.73 39.10
C LEU A 30 8.47 15.86 40.43
N LEU A 31 8.58 17.00 41.12
CA LEU A 31 7.83 17.28 42.35
C LEU A 31 6.32 17.36 42.09
N PHE A 32 5.90 18.10 41.05
CA PHE A 32 4.48 18.16 40.67
C PHE A 32 3.92 16.80 40.25
N GLY A 33 4.72 15.97 39.58
CA GLY A 33 4.36 14.60 39.23
C GLY A 33 4.16 13.69 40.45
N ARG A 34 4.95 13.86 41.52
CA ARG A 34 4.85 13.05 42.75
C ARG A 34 3.70 13.47 43.67
N PHE A 35 3.38 14.77 43.73
CA PHE A 35 2.26 15.28 44.55
C PHE A 35 0.90 15.21 43.84
N GLY A 36 0.82 14.64 42.63
CA GLY A 36 -0.45 14.45 41.91
C GLY A 36 -1.13 15.75 41.49
N LEU A 37 -0.47 16.90 41.63
CA LEU A 37 -0.98 18.23 41.29
C LEU A 37 -0.87 18.52 39.78
N ASN A 38 -1.12 17.50 38.95
CA ASN A 38 -1.30 17.69 37.51
C ASN A 38 -2.70 18.28 37.28
N PHE A 39 -2.83 19.60 37.48
CA PHE A 39 -4.04 20.34 37.13
C PHE A 39 -4.13 20.55 35.61
N GLN A 40 -4.13 19.46 34.84
CA GLN A 40 -4.70 19.48 33.50
C GLN A 40 -6.21 19.33 33.65
N ARG A 41 -6.92 20.46 33.60
CA ARG A 41 -8.38 20.47 33.38
C ARG A 41 -8.66 19.70 32.10
N ARG A 42 -9.13 18.45 32.21
CA ARG A 42 -9.61 17.66 31.08
C ARG A 42 -11.13 17.83 30.98
N PRO A 43 -11.68 18.35 29.88
CA PRO A 43 -13.11 18.23 29.63
C PRO A 43 -13.46 16.75 29.47
N SER A 44 -14.55 16.32 30.10
CA SER A 44 -15.02 14.92 30.22
C SER A 44 -15.32 14.23 28.88
N TRP A 45 -15.25 14.96 27.77
CA TRP A 45 -15.65 14.47 26.45
C TRP A 45 -14.49 14.06 25.53
N THR A 46 -13.25 14.08 26.03
CA THR A 46 -12.10 13.59 25.26
C THR A 46 -11.79 12.14 25.62
N PRO A 47 -11.87 11.18 24.67
CA PRO A 47 -11.39 9.84 24.91
C PRO A 47 -9.88 9.88 25.24
N PRO A 48 -9.38 8.97 26.08
CA PRO A 48 -7.98 8.98 26.47
C PRO A 48 -7.13 8.87 25.20
N ARG A 49 -6.20 9.81 25.01
CA ARG A 49 -5.14 9.66 24.01
C ARG A 49 -4.49 8.31 24.27
N SER A 50 -4.63 7.38 23.33
CA SER A 50 -3.79 6.19 23.30
C SER A 50 -2.34 6.68 23.44
N PRO A 51 -1.55 6.16 24.39
CA PRO A 51 -0.16 6.53 24.47
C PRO A 51 0.44 6.22 23.10
N SER A 52 0.93 7.25 22.41
CA SER A 52 1.80 7.04 21.26
C SER A 52 2.86 6.04 21.72
N PRO A 53 3.16 4.97 20.94
CA PRO A 53 4.22 4.06 21.31
C PRO A 53 5.43 4.92 21.66
N ALA A 54 5.94 4.76 22.89
CA ALA A 54 7.10 5.48 23.37
C ALA A 54 8.14 5.41 22.25
N LYS A 55 8.69 6.57 21.88
CA LYS A 55 9.72 6.69 20.84
C LYS A 55 10.78 5.63 21.18
N ARG A 56 10.71 4.46 20.52
CA ARG A 56 11.76 3.47 20.61
C ARG A 56 12.97 4.22 20.10
N GLU A 57 13.93 4.45 20.98
CA GLU A 57 15.23 4.92 20.56
C GLU A 57 15.67 3.97 19.46
N LEU A 58 15.72 4.50 18.23
CA LEU A 58 16.18 3.76 17.08
C LEU A 58 17.58 3.30 17.47
N SER A 59 17.73 2.00 17.74
CA SER A 59 19.03 1.35 17.92
C SER A 59 19.96 1.87 16.84
N GLU A 60 21.14 2.35 17.21
CA GLU A 60 22.16 2.93 16.34
C GLU A 60 22.15 2.22 14.98
N LYS A 61 21.52 2.86 14.00
CA LYS A 61 21.40 2.30 12.65
C LYS A 61 22.82 2.26 12.09
N TYR A 62 23.22 1.10 11.59
CA TYR A 62 24.25 1.02 10.56
C TYR A 62 23.87 2.01 9.46
N THR A 63 24.49 3.18 9.43
CA THR A 63 24.19 4.21 8.44
C THR A 63 24.80 3.74 7.14
N LEU A 64 24.02 3.02 6.33
CA LEU A 64 24.36 2.74 4.95
C LEU A 64 24.72 4.06 4.25
N PRO A 65 25.65 4.05 3.27
CA PRO A 65 26.03 5.26 2.58
C PRO A 65 24.80 5.96 1.96
N PRO A 66 24.84 7.30 1.80
CA PRO A 66 23.75 8.04 1.18
C PRO A 66 23.33 7.42 -0.16
N GLY A 67 22.03 7.17 -0.34
CA GLY A 67 21.50 6.49 -1.51
C GLY A 67 21.30 4.98 -1.38
N GLN A 68 21.70 4.36 -0.26
CA GLN A 68 21.45 2.94 0.03
C GLN A 68 20.62 2.73 1.30
N GLU A 69 20.01 3.78 1.87
CA GLU A 69 19.35 3.74 3.17
C GLU A 69 18.22 2.69 3.24
N TYR A 70 17.61 2.39 2.09
CA TYR A 70 16.48 1.48 1.97
C TYR A 70 16.82 0.17 1.24
N LYS A 71 18.09 -0.07 0.93
CA LYS A 71 18.55 -1.24 0.17
C LYS A 71 18.14 -2.57 0.82
N ASP A 72 18.11 -2.63 2.15
CA ASP A 72 17.70 -3.83 2.89
C ASP A 72 16.25 -3.74 3.41
N THR A 73 15.53 -2.66 3.06
CA THR A 73 14.12 -2.47 3.40
C THR A 73 13.24 -3.04 2.29
N PHE A 74 12.62 -4.18 2.56
CA PHE A 74 11.75 -4.90 1.63
C PHE A 74 10.28 -4.85 2.08
N PRO A 75 9.33 -4.93 1.14
CA PRO A 75 7.92 -5.13 1.49
C PRO A 75 7.73 -6.50 2.18
N PRO A 76 6.61 -6.70 2.88
CA PRO A 76 6.29 -8.00 3.48
C PRO A 76 6.34 -9.13 2.44
N CYS A 77 7.04 -10.21 2.78
CA CYS A 77 7.11 -11.40 1.95
C CYS A 77 5.71 -12.00 1.75
N ARG A 78 5.37 -12.34 0.51
CA ARG A 78 4.06 -12.92 0.14
C ARG A 78 4.14 -14.40 -0.25
N ARG A 79 5.32 -15.03 -0.13
CA ARG A 79 5.50 -16.48 -0.34
C ARG A 79 4.55 -17.38 0.49
N PRO A 80 4.16 -17.04 1.74
CA PRO A 80 3.18 -17.83 2.48
C PRO A 80 1.85 -18.05 1.76
N ALA A 81 1.42 -17.09 0.92
CA ALA A 81 0.19 -17.23 0.14
C ALA A 81 0.25 -18.36 -0.90
N LEU A 82 1.45 -18.77 -1.35
CA LEU A 82 1.60 -19.90 -2.28
C LEU A 82 1.13 -21.22 -1.67
N ALA A 83 1.21 -21.38 -0.35
CA ALA A 83 0.75 -22.59 0.31
C ALA A 83 -0.79 -22.71 0.29
N GLU A 84 -1.49 -21.58 0.26
CA GLU A 84 -2.96 -21.51 0.24
C GLU A 84 -3.51 -21.66 -1.18
N ILE A 85 -2.83 -21.09 -2.18
CA ILE A 85 -3.25 -21.08 -3.59
C ILE A 85 -2.91 -22.38 -4.31
N ALA A 86 -2.08 -23.25 -3.72
CA ALA A 86 -1.57 -24.47 -4.35
C ALA A 86 -2.69 -25.45 -4.75
N ASP A 87 -3.31 -25.19 -5.91
CA ASP A 87 -3.98 -26.17 -6.72
C ASP A 87 -3.00 -27.32 -6.94
N SER A 88 -3.51 -28.55 -7.01
CA SER A 88 -2.69 -29.76 -7.28
C SER A 88 -1.86 -29.69 -8.57
N ARG A 89 -2.06 -28.67 -9.41
CA ARG A 89 -1.38 -28.42 -10.67
C ARG A 89 -0.25 -27.38 -10.59
N PHE A 90 -0.18 -26.54 -9.55
CA PHE A 90 0.88 -25.54 -9.43
C PHE A 90 2.15 -26.17 -8.86
N SER A 91 3.19 -26.28 -9.71
CA SER A 91 4.51 -26.72 -9.29
C SER A 91 5.61 -26.03 -10.08
N VAL A 92 6.71 -25.71 -9.41
CA VAL A 92 7.89 -25.08 -10.00
C VAL A 92 9.12 -25.84 -9.52
N GLY A 93 9.98 -26.27 -10.45
CA GLY A 93 11.18 -27.03 -10.12
C GLY A 93 10.90 -28.34 -9.35
N GLY A 94 9.74 -28.96 -9.56
CA GLY A 94 9.32 -30.18 -8.87
C GLY A 94 8.77 -29.97 -7.45
N LYS A 95 8.66 -28.72 -6.98
CA LYS A 95 8.09 -28.38 -5.67
C LYS A 95 6.66 -27.88 -5.81
N SER A 96 5.77 -28.36 -4.94
CA SER A 96 4.41 -27.83 -4.79
C SER A 96 4.43 -26.46 -4.11
N GLY A 97 3.32 -25.72 -4.12
CA GLY A 97 3.24 -24.41 -3.45
C GLY A 97 3.61 -24.44 -1.96
N LYS A 98 3.34 -25.56 -1.25
CA LYS A 98 3.83 -25.76 0.13
C LYS A 98 5.36 -25.83 0.22
N GLY A 99 5.99 -26.63 -0.64
CA GLY A 99 7.45 -26.75 -0.67
C GLY A 99 8.16 -25.50 -1.19
N LEU A 100 7.46 -24.65 -1.95
CA LEU A 100 7.95 -23.33 -2.37
C LEU A 100 7.88 -22.32 -1.22
N ASN A 101 6.81 -22.32 -0.41
CA ASN A 101 6.72 -21.44 0.77
C ASN A 101 7.89 -21.63 1.75
N GLU A 102 8.35 -22.88 1.93
CA GLU A 102 9.46 -23.21 2.83
C GLU A 102 10.84 -22.72 2.34
N LEU A 103 10.95 -22.26 1.08
CA LEU A 103 12.21 -21.72 0.57
C LEU A 103 12.50 -20.34 1.18
N PRO A 104 13.79 -20.05 1.49
CA PRO A 104 14.19 -18.76 2.02
C PRO A 104 13.89 -17.65 1.01
N TYR A 105 13.60 -16.47 1.54
CA TYR A 105 13.45 -15.24 0.75
C TYR A 105 14.78 -14.91 0.07
N ASN A 106 14.88 -15.19 -1.22
CA ASN A 106 16.10 -15.00 -1.99
C ASN A 106 16.19 -13.57 -2.54
N THR A 107 17.10 -12.79 -1.98
CA THR A 107 17.44 -11.41 -2.39
C THR A 107 18.68 -11.32 -3.26
N ASP A 108 19.35 -12.43 -3.56
CA ASP A 108 20.65 -12.44 -4.26
C ASP A 108 20.53 -12.02 -5.72
N LYS A 109 19.36 -12.27 -6.33
CA LYS A 109 19.05 -11.94 -7.73
C LYS A 109 17.79 -11.09 -7.81
N PRO A 110 17.86 -9.81 -7.41
CA PRO A 110 16.71 -8.93 -7.44
C PRO A 110 16.38 -8.55 -8.89
N LEU A 111 15.09 -8.52 -9.21
CA LEU A 111 14.62 -8.16 -10.54
C LEU A 111 14.99 -6.70 -10.88
N PRO A 112 15.53 -6.41 -12.08
CA PRO A 112 15.78 -5.03 -12.50
C PRO A 112 14.48 -4.26 -12.72
N ASP A 113 14.49 -2.96 -12.42
CA ASP A 113 13.36 -2.06 -12.65
C ASP A 113 13.43 -1.34 -14.01
N ASP A 114 14.52 -1.52 -14.77
CA ASP A 114 14.87 -0.76 -15.99
C ASP A 114 14.98 -1.57 -17.29
N ARG A 115 14.74 -2.88 -17.24
CA ARG A 115 14.92 -3.81 -18.36
C ARG A 115 13.72 -4.73 -18.50
N ASN A 116 13.54 -5.31 -19.69
CA ASN A 116 12.46 -6.27 -19.92
C ASN A 116 12.63 -7.54 -19.07
N VAL A 117 11.84 -7.65 -18.01
CA VAL A 117 11.90 -8.74 -17.02
C VAL A 117 11.30 -10.06 -17.50
N LEU A 118 10.65 -10.07 -18.67
CA LEU A 118 10.08 -11.28 -19.25
C LEU A 118 11.11 -12.14 -19.98
N ALA A 119 12.30 -11.59 -20.24
CA ALA A 119 13.39 -12.29 -20.91
C ALA A 119 13.80 -13.59 -20.17
N PRO A 120 14.24 -14.64 -20.90
CA PRO A 120 14.59 -15.93 -20.29
C PRO A 120 15.69 -15.86 -19.22
N GLU A 121 16.59 -14.88 -19.31
CA GLU A 121 17.67 -14.65 -18.34
C GLU A 121 17.16 -14.32 -16.93
N TYR A 122 16.02 -13.62 -16.83
CA TYR A 122 15.42 -13.22 -15.55
C TYR A 122 14.55 -14.29 -14.91
N LYS A 123 14.47 -15.49 -15.50
CA LYS A 123 13.61 -16.59 -15.02
C LYS A 123 13.75 -16.88 -13.52
N LYS A 124 14.98 -16.82 -12.99
CA LYS A 124 15.31 -17.11 -11.58
C LYS A 124 15.46 -15.86 -10.70
N TYR A 125 15.13 -14.68 -11.23
CA TYR A 125 15.21 -13.42 -10.49
C TYR A 125 13.93 -13.23 -9.68
N SER A 126 14.08 -12.62 -8.50
CA SER A 126 13.02 -12.46 -7.52
C SER A 126 12.47 -11.04 -7.48
N THR A 127 11.16 -10.91 -7.32
CA THR A 127 10.49 -9.66 -6.98
C THR A 127 10.81 -9.26 -5.53
N PRO A 128 10.62 -7.98 -5.15
CA PRO A 128 10.74 -7.54 -3.77
C PRO A 128 9.79 -8.26 -2.80
N THR A 129 8.70 -8.86 -3.27
CA THR A 129 7.75 -9.63 -2.44
C THR A 129 8.11 -11.11 -2.33
N GLY A 130 9.15 -11.55 -3.06
CA GLY A 130 9.78 -12.86 -2.90
C GLY A 130 9.37 -13.90 -3.92
N PHE A 131 8.70 -13.53 -5.01
CA PHE A 131 8.35 -14.46 -6.08
C PHE A 131 9.38 -14.39 -7.21
N THR A 132 9.72 -15.53 -7.78
CA THR A 132 10.53 -15.59 -8.99
C THR A 132 9.69 -15.39 -10.24
N VAL A 133 10.31 -14.93 -11.33
CA VAL A 133 9.62 -14.79 -12.63
C VAL A 133 9.06 -16.13 -13.13
N GLU A 134 9.75 -17.25 -12.86
CA GLU A 134 9.22 -18.58 -13.17
C GLU A 134 7.98 -18.97 -12.35
N GLU A 135 7.94 -18.62 -11.06
CA GLU A 135 6.77 -18.84 -10.20
C GLU A 135 5.59 -18.01 -10.71
N ILE A 136 5.82 -16.74 -11.06
CA ILE A 136 4.78 -15.86 -11.62
C ILE A 136 4.25 -16.40 -12.95
N LYS A 137 5.14 -16.87 -13.83
CA LYS A 137 4.73 -17.52 -15.10
C LYS A 137 3.94 -18.81 -14.86
N ALA A 138 4.30 -19.59 -13.83
CA ALA A 138 3.61 -20.83 -13.50
C ALA A 138 2.24 -20.63 -12.84
N LEU A 139 2.02 -19.50 -12.14
CA LEU A 139 0.70 -19.12 -11.62
C LEU A 139 -0.32 -18.88 -12.74
N GLY A 140 0.14 -18.59 -13.95
CA GLY A 140 -0.69 -18.46 -15.14
C GLY A 140 -1.36 -17.09 -15.25
N ASN A 141 -2.55 -17.07 -15.86
CA ASN A 141 -3.35 -15.85 -16.01
C ASN A 141 -4.48 -15.88 -15.00
N PHE A 142 -4.77 -14.74 -14.38
CA PHE A 142 -5.81 -14.60 -13.36
C PHE A 142 -5.65 -15.57 -12.17
N PRO A 143 -4.47 -15.63 -11.51
CA PRO A 143 -4.36 -16.33 -10.23
C PRO A 143 -5.30 -15.71 -9.19
N ASP A 144 -5.45 -16.40 -8.05
CA ASP A 144 -6.21 -15.88 -6.91
C ASP A 144 -5.46 -14.72 -6.23
N TYR A 145 -5.62 -13.53 -6.80
CA TYR A 145 -5.00 -12.31 -6.27
C TYR A 145 -5.52 -11.92 -4.89
N ALA A 146 -6.73 -12.36 -4.50
CA ALA A 146 -7.25 -12.05 -3.18
C ALA A 146 -6.43 -12.73 -2.09
N THR A 147 -6.10 -14.01 -2.31
CA THR A 147 -5.18 -14.75 -1.44
C THR A 147 -3.74 -14.22 -1.56
N LEU A 148 -3.25 -13.94 -2.78
CA LEU A 148 -1.89 -13.40 -2.98
C LEU A 148 -1.66 -12.04 -2.34
N SER A 149 -2.64 -11.15 -2.34
CA SER A 149 -2.54 -9.80 -1.76
C SER A 149 -2.98 -9.73 -0.30
N GLY A 150 -3.86 -10.65 0.13
CA GLY A 150 -4.53 -10.60 1.42
C GLY A 150 -5.69 -9.60 1.46
N VAL A 151 -6.08 -9.05 0.31
CA VAL A 151 -7.26 -8.19 0.16
C VAL A 151 -8.40 -9.04 -0.39
N PRO A 152 -9.53 -9.19 0.32
CA PRO A 152 -10.62 -10.03 -0.15
C PRO A 152 -11.27 -9.46 -1.41
N LEU A 153 -11.84 -10.33 -2.24
CA LEU A 153 -12.68 -9.91 -3.35
C LEU A 153 -13.88 -9.09 -2.87
N PRO A 154 -14.35 -8.13 -3.68
CA PRO A 154 -15.51 -7.34 -3.31
C PRO A 154 -16.78 -8.18 -3.28
N LYS A 155 -17.75 -7.75 -2.49
CA LYS A 155 -19.09 -8.34 -2.53
C LYS A 155 -19.78 -8.00 -3.86
N PRO A 156 -20.47 -8.96 -4.52
CA PRO A 156 -21.23 -8.66 -5.73
C PRO A 156 -22.34 -7.61 -5.48
N CYS A 157 -22.47 -6.68 -6.41
CA CYS A 157 -23.53 -5.67 -6.45
C CYS A 157 -24.52 -6.06 -7.56
N THR A 158 -25.54 -6.85 -7.20
CA THR A 158 -26.50 -7.41 -8.16
C THR A 158 -27.46 -6.36 -8.73
N ASP A 159 -27.84 -5.37 -7.94
CA ASP A 159 -28.85 -4.36 -8.29
C ASP A 159 -28.22 -3.11 -8.92
N PHE A 160 -27.01 -3.24 -9.45
CA PHE A 160 -26.28 -2.11 -10.01
C PHE A 160 -26.84 -1.68 -11.37
N ASN A 161 -27.34 -0.45 -11.43
CA ASN A 161 -27.74 0.21 -12.67
C ASN A 161 -26.82 1.40 -12.95
N ILE A 162 -26.06 1.30 -14.04
CA ILE A 162 -25.09 2.33 -14.43
C ILE A 162 -25.75 3.69 -14.65
N ASN A 163 -26.97 3.75 -15.18
CA ASN A 163 -27.65 5.01 -15.53
C ASN A 163 -28.04 5.84 -14.30
N THR A 164 -28.24 5.18 -13.16
CA THR A 164 -28.64 5.82 -11.89
C THR A 164 -27.51 5.87 -10.87
N ALA A 165 -26.40 5.17 -11.12
CA ALA A 165 -25.26 5.11 -10.23
C ALA A 165 -24.66 6.50 -9.98
N MET A 166 -24.43 6.81 -8.71
CA MET A 166 -23.80 8.06 -8.27
C MET A 166 -22.47 7.73 -7.59
N ALA A 167 -21.46 8.54 -7.87
CA ALA A 167 -20.18 8.47 -7.19
C ALA A 167 -20.34 8.72 -5.69
N ARG A 168 -19.48 8.10 -4.87
CA ARG A 168 -19.50 8.31 -3.42
C ARG A 168 -19.27 9.79 -3.09
N PRO A 169 -20.04 10.37 -2.16
CA PRO A 169 -19.78 11.73 -1.71
C PRO A 169 -18.36 11.88 -1.12
N TYR A 170 -17.53 12.69 -1.77
CA TYR A 170 -16.19 12.96 -1.29
C TYR A 170 -16.23 13.89 -0.06
N ARG A 171 -15.94 13.34 1.13
CA ARG A 171 -15.79 14.11 2.37
C ARG A 171 -14.34 14.06 2.86
N PRO A 172 -13.49 15.00 2.43
CA PRO A 172 -12.07 15.04 2.81
C PRO A 172 -11.86 15.49 4.26
N ILE A 173 -12.66 16.45 4.75
CA ILE A 173 -12.48 17.05 6.07
C ILE A 173 -13.38 16.34 7.08
N ARG A 174 -12.78 15.79 8.15
CA ARG A 174 -13.49 15.25 9.32
C ARG A 174 -13.25 16.19 10.51
N TRP A 175 -14.29 16.46 11.30
CA TRP A 175 -14.20 17.36 12.47
C TRP A 175 -13.56 16.71 13.70
N ALA A 176 -12.32 16.22 13.55
CA ALA A 176 -11.41 15.91 14.66
C ALA A 176 -9.97 16.19 14.22
N TYR A 177 -9.19 16.88 15.07
CA TYR A 177 -7.80 17.30 14.85
C TYR A 177 -6.81 16.10 14.89
N HIS A 178 -6.97 15.14 13.99
CA HIS A 178 -5.93 14.16 13.72
C HIS A 178 -5.28 14.52 12.38
N GLN A 179 -4.00 14.91 12.42
CA GLN A 179 -3.14 14.95 11.24
C GLN A 179 -2.89 13.51 10.75
N THR A 180 -3.93 12.87 10.25
CA THR A 180 -3.76 11.80 9.27
C THR A 180 -3.56 12.51 7.94
N MET A 181 -2.60 12.10 7.11
CA MET A 181 -2.36 12.59 5.75
C MET A 181 -3.52 12.29 4.78
N SER A 182 -4.76 12.31 5.27
CA SER A 182 -6.01 11.90 4.62
C SER A 182 -6.04 10.47 4.09
N TYR A 183 -5.05 9.64 4.41
CA TYR A 183 -5.04 8.22 4.07
C TYR A 183 -6.17 7.49 4.80
N LYS A 184 -6.94 6.70 4.03
CA LYS A 184 -7.97 5.81 4.53
C LYS A 184 -7.56 4.38 4.21
N LYS A 185 -7.90 3.45 5.10
CA LYS A 185 -7.78 2.02 4.78
C LYS A 185 -8.63 1.74 3.54
N LEU A 186 -8.06 1.04 2.55
CA LEU A 186 -8.78 0.61 1.36
C LEU A 186 -10.02 -0.19 1.78
N GLU A 187 -11.17 0.22 1.26
CA GLU A 187 -12.44 -0.49 1.42
C GLU A 187 -12.62 -1.34 0.17
N PRO A 188 -12.47 -2.68 0.23
CA PRO A 188 -12.38 -3.52 -0.96
C PRO A 188 -13.58 -3.32 -1.90
N ASP A 189 -14.81 -3.30 -1.40
CA ASP A 189 -16.05 -3.13 -2.18
C ASP A 189 -16.12 -1.83 -3.00
N TRP A 190 -15.28 -0.84 -2.70
CA TRP A 190 -15.27 0.50 -3.29
C TRP A 190 -13.93 0.85 -3.91
N TRP A 191 -13.16 -0.14 -4.37
CA TRP A 191 -11.87 0.12 -5.00
C TRP A 191 -12.02 0.81 -6.36
N LEU A 192 -12.80 0.23 -7.29
CA LEU A 192 -13.09 0.81 -8.60
C LEU A 192 -14.57 1.21 -8.67
N GLU A 193 -14.86 2.51 -8.58
CA GLU A 193 -16.22 3.02 -8.57
C GLU A 193 -16.72 3.30 -9.99
N LEU A 194 -17.90 2.80 -10.32
CA LEU A 194 -18.59 3.12 -11.58
C LEU A 194 -19.79 4.02 -11.29
N ASP A 195 -19.91 5.11 -12.04
CA ASP A 195 -21.02 6.04 -11.97
C ASP A 195 -21.68 6.22 -13.35
N LYS A 196 -22.78 6.97 -13.40
CA LYS A 196 -23.50 7.28 -14.65
C LYS A 196 -22.67 7.97 -15.73
N THR A 197 -21.51 8.54 -15.38
CA THR A 197 -20.62 9.22 -16.33
C THR A 197 -19.58 8.28 -16.93
N TYR A 198 -19.53 7.02 -16.50
CA TYR A 198 -18.58 6.01 -16.96
C TYR A 198 -18.38 5.99 -18.47
N SER A 199 -19.44 5.79 -19.28
CA SER A 199 -19.31 5.70 -20.74
C SER A 199 -18.75 6.99 -21.36
N SER A 200 -19.15 8.15 -20.85
CA SER A 200 -18.61 9.43 -21.32
C SER A 200 -17.14 9.61 -20.95
N ARG A 201 -16.73 9.19 -19.73
CA ARG A 201 -15.34 9.29 -19.27
C ARG A 201 -14.42 8.37 -20.07
N ILE A 202 -14.83 7.12 -20.29
CA ILE A 202 -14.03 6.18 -21.09
C ILE A 202 -13.82 6.71 -22.50
N LYS A 203 -14.87 7.26 -23.12
CA LYS A 203 -14.74 7.90 -24.44
C LYS A 203 -13.76 9.07 -24.42
N GLN A 204 -13.85 9.97 -23.43
CA GLN A 204 -12.90 11.08 -23.29
C GLN A 204 -11.46 10.60 -23.13
N ARG A 205 -11.23 9.52 -22.37
CA ARG A 205 -9.90 8.91 -22.21
C ARG A 205 -9.36 8.35 -23.52
N GLN A 206 -10.21 7.67 -24.29
CA GLN A 206 -9.87 7.15 -25.61
C GLN A 206 -9.52 8.29 -26.59
N ASP A 207 -10.31 9.37 -26.58
CA ASP A 207 -10.08 10.54 -27.42
C ASP A 207 -8.74 11.21 -27.07
N LEU A 208 -8.44 11.36 -25.76
CA LEU A 208 -7.16 11.91 -25.28
C LEU A 208 -5.98 11.02 -25.66
N TYR A 209 -6.08 9.71 -25.47
CA TYR A 209 -5.03 8.78 -25.86
C TYR A 209 -4.81 8.77 -27.39
N THR A 210 -5.88 8.90 -28.18
CA THR A 210 -5.75 9.02 -29.64
C THR A 210 -5.03 10.32 -30.04
N ALA A 211 -5.24 11.41 -29.30
CA ALA A 211 -4.62 12.70 -29.59
C ALA A 211 -3.16 12.81 -29.13
N HIS A 212 -2.81 12.18 -28.00
CA HIS A 212 -1.54 12.41 -27.31
C HIS A 212 -0.67 11.13 -27.11
N GLY A 213 -1.23 9.95 -27.36
CA GLY A 213 -0.53 8.67 -27.32
C GLY A 213 0.22 8.43 -26.01
N SER A 214 1.54 8.28 -26.11
CA SER A 214 2.42 7.96 -24.99
C SER A 214 2.54 9.04 -23.91
N GLU A 215 2.08 10.27 -24.17
CA GLU A 215 2.01 11.31 -23.12
C GLU A 215 0.90 11.04 -22.09
N ILE A 216 -0.10 10.25 -22.46
CA ILE A 216 -1.24 9.89 -21.59
C ILE A 216 -0.98 8.59 -20.84
N LEU A 217 -0.35 7.62 -21.52
CA LEU A 217 -0.16 6.28 -20.99
C LEU A 217 1.21 5.76 -21.42
N GLN A 218 2.03 5.38 -20.44
CA GLN A 218 3.36 4.85 -20.71
C GLN A 218 3.74 3.75 -19.72
N SER A 219 4.35 2.70 -20.24
CA SER A 219 5.02 1.66 -19.45
C SER A 219 6.50 1.64 -19.80
N LEU A 220 7.39 1.82 -18.83
CA LEU A 220 8.83 1.67 -19.02
C LEU A 220 9.23 0.19 -18.92
N PRO A 221 10.38 -0.22 -19.50
CA PRO A 221 10.88 -1.57 -19.30
C PRO A 221 11.09 -1.87 -17.81
N GLY A 222 10.71 -3.07 -17.38
CA GLY A 222 10.73 -3.51 -15.98
C GLY A 222 9.37 -3.60 -15.33
N SER A 223 8.37 -2.87 -15.82
CA SER A 223 7.01 -2.88 -15.27
C SER A 223 6.06 -3.88 -15.91
N GLU A 224 6.51 -4.72 -16.84
CA GLU A 224 5.65 -5.63 -17.61
C GLU A 224 4.81 -6.55 -16.71
N ILE A 225 5.43 -7.11 -15.67
CA ILE A 225 4.75 -7.99 -14.70
C ILE A 225 3.74 -7.19 -13.85
N ALA A 226 4.12 -5.99 -13.41
CA ALA A 226 3.27 -5.16 -12.56
C ALA A 226 2.06 -4.60 -13.33
N CYS A 227 2.24 -4.20 -14.59
CA CYS A 227 1.15 -3.76 -15.47
C CYS A 227 0.15 -4.90 -15.71
N LYS A 228 0.65 -6.11 -15.97
CA LYS A 228 -0.20 -7.30 -16.13
C LYS A 228 -0.96 -7.63 -14.84
N GLU A 229 -0.27 -7.66 -13.69
CA GLU A 229 -0.87 -7.89 -12.38
C GLU A 229 -2.01 -6.89 -12.10
N LEU A 230 -1.75 -5.59 -12.30
CA LEU A 230 -2.74 -4.54 -12.10
C LEU A 230 -3.96 -4.74 -13.00
N MET A 231 -3.74 -5.01 -14.30
CA MET A 231 -4.83 -5.28 -15.24
C MET A 231 -5.67 -6.47 -14.75
N GLU A 232 -5.05 -7.61 -14.45
CA GLU A 232 -5.79 -8.80 -14.04
C GLU A 232 -6.57 -8.58 -12.73
N MET A 233 -5.98 -7.89 -11.75
CA MET A 233 -6.66 -7.53 -10.50
C MET A 233 -7.88 -6.62 -10.74
N CYS A 234 -7.75 -5.59 -11.57
CA CYS A 234 -8.86 -4.69 -11.90
C CYS A 234 -10.00 -5.43 -12.62
N LEU A 235 -9.68 -6.31 -13.58
CA LEU A 235 -10.72 -7.06 -14.30
C LEU A 235 -11.41 -8.09 -13.40
N GLN A 236 -10.67 -8.79 -12.52
CA GLN A 236 -11.27 -9.67 -11.50
C GLN A 236 -12.17 -8.90 -10.56
N PHE A 237 -11.76 -7.70 -10.15
CA PHE A 237 -12.56 -6.80 -9.33
C PHE A 237 -13.89 -6.46 -10.01
N LEU A 238 -13.84 -5.98 -11.26
CA LEU A 238 -15.03 -5.60 -12.02
C LEU A 238 -16.00 -6.78 -12.21
N CYS A 239 -15.48 -7.96 -12.56
CA CYS A 239 -16.30 -9.17 -12.71
C CYS A 239 -16.93 -9.61 -11.38
N SER A 240 -16.21 -9.48 -10.27
CA SER A 240 -16.70 -9.88 -8.95
C SER A 240 -17.73 -8.89 -8.41
N ARG A 241 -17.48 -7.58 -8.57
CA ARG A 241 -18.35 -6.51 -8.07
C ARG A 241 -19.58 -6.30 -8.95
N TYR A 242 -19.44 -6.36 -10.27
CA TYR A 242 -20.49 -6.03 -11.24
C TYR A 242 -20.73 -7.18 -12.23
N PRO A 243 -21.13 -8.38 -11.76
CA PRO A 243 -21.16 -9.59 -12.58
C PRO A 243 -22.18 -9.56 -13.74
N ALA A 244 -23.22 -8.72 -13.67
CA ALA A 244 -24.18 -8.55 -14.76
C ALA A 244 -23.58 -7.76 -15.96
N HIS A 245 -22.55 -6.96 -15.70
CA HIS A 245 -22.00 -6.01 -16.67
C HIS A 245 -20.65 -6.43 -17.22
N PHE A 246 -19.88 -7.20 -16.46
CA PHE A 246 -18.53 -7.61 -16.86
C PHE A 246 -18.36 -9.11 -16.71
N SER A 247 -17.66 -9.71 -17.67
CA SER A 247 -17.29 -11.11 -17.60
C SER A 247 -15.94 -11.37 -18.26
N ILE A 248 -15.22 -12.38 -17.76
CA ILE A 248 -13.95 -12.85 -18.31
C ILE A 248 -14.12 -14.29 -18.77
N ASN A 249 -13.75 -14.55 -20.02
CA ASN A 249 -13.50 -15.90 -20.49
C ASN A 249 -12.00 -16.22 -20.33
N ALA A 250 -11.64 -16.82 -19.20
CA ALA A 250 -10.24 -17.11 -18.86
C ALA A 250 -9.54 -18.06 -19.84
N ARG A 251 -10.29 -18.91 -20.57
CA ARG A 251 -9.71 -19.83 -21.56
C ARG A 251 -9.27 -19.11 -22.82
N ASN A 252 -10.11 -18.20 -23.29
CA ASN A 252 -9.85 -17.46 -24.53
C ASN A 252 -9.14 -16.13 -24.27
N LEU A 253 -9.04 -15.71 -23.00
CA LEU A 253 -8.55 -14.40 -22.56
C LEU A 253 -9.32 -13.25 -23.23
N LEU A 254 -10.64 -13.39 -23.25
CA LEU A 254 -11.56 -12.35 -23.72
C LEU A 254 -12.24 -11.70 -22.52
N PHE A 255 -12.21 -10.37 -22.48
CA PHE A 255 -12.95 -9.56 -21.52
C PHE A 255 -14.17 -8.95 -22.18
N HIS A 256 -15.34 -9.08 -21.57
CA HIS A 256 -16.59 -8.53 -22.07
C HIS A 256 -17.06 -7.40 -21.15
N ASN A 257 -17.38 -6.26 -21.75
CA ASN A 257 -17.95 -5.10 -21.09
C ASN A 257 -19.32 -4.79 -21.71
N ASN A 258 -20.39 -5.22 -21.03
CA ASN A 258 -21.76 -5.06 -21.50
C ASN A 258 -22.27 -3.62 -21.41
N ILE A 259 -21.63 -2.77 -20.61
CA ILE A 259 -22.02 -1.35 -20.50
C ILE A 259 -21.63 -0.62 -21.79
N LEU A 260 -20.45 -0.92 -22.34
CA LEU A 260 -19.94 -0.32 -23.58
C LEU A 260 -20.24 -1.16 -24.82
N ASN A 261 -20.75 -2.39 -24.65
CA ASN A 261 -20.91 -3.40 -25.69
C ASN A 261 -19.59 -3.71 -26.41
N THR A 262 -18.49 -3.79 -25.67
CA THR A 262 -17.15 -4.07 -26.20
C THR A 262 -16.64 -5.44 -25.73
N THR A 263 -15.78 -6.04 -26.56
CA THR A 263 -15.03 -7.25 -26.21
C THR A 263 -13.57 -7.00 -26.50
N THR A 264 -12.70 -7.24 -25.51
CA THR A 264 -11.27 -6.98 -25.57
C THR A 264 -10.50 -8.29 -25.53
N ASN A 265 -9.55 -8.45 -26.46
CA ASN A 265 -8.63 -9.58 -26.45
C ASN A 265 -7.39 -9.25 -25.61
N LEU A 266 -7.27 -9.91 -24.46
CA LEU A 266 -6.21 -9.64 -23.47
C LEU A 266 -4.85 -10.22 -23.88
N LYS A 267 -4.77 -11.01 -24.96
CA LYS A 267 -3.49 -11.52 -25.49
C LYS A 267 -2.77 -10.51 -26.37
N GLU A 268 -3.54 -9.64 -27.02
CA GLU A 268 -3.05 -8.79 -28.10
C GLU A 268 -2.87 -7.35 -27.64
N MET A 269 -3.68 -6.89 -26.69
CA MET A 269 -3.69 -5.51 -26.22
C MET A 269 -2.80 -5.33 -25.00
N ASP A 270 -2.11 -4.18 -24.92
CA ASP A 270 -1.28 -3.84 -23.77
C ASP A 270 -2.12 -3.78 -22.48
N PRO A 271 -1.63 -4.28 -21.33
CA PRO A 271 -2.39 -4.28 -20.08
C PRO A 271 -2.89 -2.91 -19.65
N LEU A 272 -2.13 -1.84 -19.86
CA LEU A 272 -2.55 -0.49 -19.50
C LEU A 272 -3.59 0.06 -20.47
N GLU A 273 -3.50 -0.28 -21.75
CA GLU A 273 -4.55 0.08 -22.72
C GLU A 273 -5.87 -0.63 -22.42
N VAL A 274 -5.82 -1.88 -21.92
CA VAL A 274 -7.01 -2.59 -21.41
C VAL A 274 -7.66 -1.80 -20.27
N LEU A 275 -6.86 -1.30 -19.34
CA LEU A 275 -7.33 -0.47 -18.24
C LEU A 275 -7.91 0.86 -18.73
N LEU A 276 -7.20 1.58 -19.62
CA LEU A 276 -7.65 2.83 -20.22
C LEU A 276 -9.06 2.71 -20.83
N ASN A 277 -9.31 1.59 -21.51
CA ASN A 277 -10.57 1.32 -22.21
C ASN A 277 -11.72 0.84 -21.32
N ASN A 278 -11.47 0.44 -20.07
CA ASN A 278 -12.49 -0.22 -19.25
C ASN A 278 -12.61 0.32 -17.82
N VAL A 279 -11.58 0.96 -17.28
CA VAL A 279 -11.52 1.46 -15.91
C VAL A 279 -11.42 2.99 -15.93
N PRO A 280 -12.29 3.71 -15.20
CA PRO A 280 -12.29 5.17 -15.23
C PRO A 280 -11.14 5.80 -14.44
N GLU A 281 -10.56 5.04 -13.51
CA GLU A 281 -9.55 5.54 -12.56
C GLU A 281 -8.14 5.48 -13.14
N ASP A 282 -7.30 6.39 -12.67
CA ASP A 282 -5.89 6.48 -13.05
C ASP A 282 -5.01 5.70 -12.07
N PHE A 283 -3.96 5.09 -12.61
CA PHE A 283 -3.03 4.28 -11.84
C PHE A 283 -1.62 4.83 -11.97
N ALA A 284 -0.89 4.80 -10.86
CA ALA A 284 0.53 5.05 -10.86
C ALA A 284 1.27 3.83 -10.31
N ILE A 285 2.07 3.18 -11.16
CA ILE A 285 2.89 2.03 -10.80
C ILE A 285 4.28 2.53 -10.45
N VAL A 286 4.65 2.28 -9.19
CA VAL A 286 5.99 2.54 -8.68
C VAL A 286 6.71 1.23 -8.39
N LEU A 287 7.96 1.12 -8.85
CA LEU A 287 8.78 -0.08 -8.60
C LEU A 287 9.98 0.27 -7.74
N ARG A 288 10.37 -0.70 -6.90
CA ARG A 288 11.55 -0.62 -6.06
C ARG A 288 12.79 -0.85 -6.89
N ASN A 289 13.71 0.10 -6.88
CA ASN A 289 15.03 -0.06 -7.45
C ASN A 289 15.83 -1.10 -6.64
N PRO A 290 16.44 -2.10 -7.29
CA PRO A 290 17.12 -3.20 -6.59
C PRO A 290 18.42 -2.76 -5.89
N GLU A 291 19.09 -1.72 -6.39
CA GLU A 291 20.39 -1.27 -5.86
C GLU A 291 20.24 -0.36 -4.64
N THR A 292 19.27 0.55 -4.69
CA THR A 292 19.09 1.62 -3.69
C THR A 292 17.92 1.38 -2.74
N GLY A 293 16.90 0.64 -3.18
CA GLY A 293 15.64 0.43 -2.47
C GLY A 293 14.63 1.57 -2.57
N TYR A 294 14.93 2.64 -3.32
CA TYR A 294 13.96 3.70 -3.61
C TYR A 294 12.89 3.23 -4.59
N TYR A 295 11.69 3.79 -4.48
CA TYR A 295 10.61 3.55 -5.44
C TYR A 295 10.57 4.66 -6.47
N SER A 296 10.54 4.32 -7.75
CA SER A 296 10.42 5.26 -8.85
C SER A 296 9.14 5.00 -9.63
N PHE A 297 8.58 6.04 -10.24
CA PHE A 297 7.41 5.92 -11.12
C PHE A 297 7.84 5.28 -12.44
N ARG A 298 7.27 4.12 -12.79
CA ARG A 298 7.69 3.31 -13.93
C ARG A 298 6.60 3.11 -14.98
N ALA A 299 5.35 3.18 -14.59
CA ALA A 299 4.23 3.05 -15.52
C ALA A 299 2.97 3.72 -14.98
N GLY A 300 2.13 4.24 -15.86
CA GLY A 300 0.86 4.87 -15.51
C GLY A 300 0.17 5.46 -16.72
#